data_AF-A0A2X2IV43-F1
#
_entry.id   AF-A0A2X2IV43-F1
#
_cell.length_a   1.000
_cell.length_b   1.000
_cell.length_c   1.000
_cell.angle_alpha   90.00
_cell.angle_beta   90.00
_cell.angle_gamma   90.00
#
_symmetry.space_group_name_H-M   'P 1'
#
loop_
_entity.id
_entity.type
_entity.pdbx_description
1 polymer ?
#
loop_
_entity_poly.entity_id
_entity_poly.type
_entity_poly.pdbx_seq_one_letter_code
_entity_poly.pdbx_strand_id
1 'polypeptide(L)'
;MQTADGSEGYTRNGSIQVDPTGQLTIQGHPVIGEAGPIAVPEGAEITIAADGTISALNPGDPANTVAPVGRLKLVKATGSEVQRGDDGIFRLSAESQATRGPVLQADPTLRVMSGVLEGSNVNDVAAMSDMIASARRFEMQMKVISSVDDNAGRANQLLSMS
;
A
#
# COMPACT_ATOMS: atom_id res chain seq x y z
N MET A 1 1.28 10.07 -3.24
CA MET A 1 1.43 10.70 -1.91
C MET A 1 2.90 10.98 -1.68
N GLN A 2 3.22 11.90 -0.78
CA GLN A 2 4.60 12.27 -0.49
C GLN A 2 5.12 11.47 0.71
N THR A 3 6.22 10.78 0.52
CA THR A 3 6.91 10.06 1.59
C THR A 3 7.73 11.03 2.46
N ALA A 4 8.23 10.57 3.61
CA ALA A 4 8.98 11.40 4.54
C ALA A 4 10.30 11.95 3.95
N ASP A 5 10.88 11.25 2.99
CA ASP A 5 12.05 11.67 2.20
C ASP A 5 11.71 12.64 1.05
N GLY A 6 10.44 13.02 0.91
CA GLY A 6 9.97 13.95 -0.11
C GLY A 6 9.74 13.32 -1.49
N SER A 7 10.01 12.02 -1.64
CA SER A 7 9.77 11.28 -2.88
C SER A 7 8.29 10.92 -3.07
N GLU A 8 7.95 10.50 -4.29
CA GLU A 8 6.58 10.11 -4.62
C GLU A 8 6.35 8.63 -4.27
N GLY A 9 5.39 8.40 -3.39
CA GLY A 9 4.89 7.08 -3.02
C GLY A 9 3.49 6.83 -3.56
N TYR A 10 3.18 5.55 -3.74
CA TYR A 10 1.90 5.07 -4.27
C TYR A 10 1.17 4.23 -3.22
N THR A 11 -0.15 4.37 -3.20
CA THR A 11 -1.01 3.56 -2.32
C THR A 11 -2.35 3.33 -3.00
N ARG A 12 -3.00 2.23 -2.64
CA ARG A 12 -4.41 1.98 -2.95
C ARG A 12 -5.33 2.34 -1.79
N ASN A 13 -4.77 2.75 -0.65
CA ASN A 13 -5.54 3.16 0.50
C ASN A 13 -6.29 4.47 0.20
N GLY A 14 -7.63 4.41 0.22
CA GLY A 14 -8.51 5.57 0.00
C GLY A 14 -8.90 6.32 1.28
N SER A 15 -8.34 5.98 2.45
CA SER A 15 -8.64 6.62 3.73
C SER A 15 -7.97 8.01 3.83
N ILE A 16 -8.48 8.94 3.04
CA ILE A 16 -8.04 10.34 3.00
C ILE A 16 -8.65 11.09 4.19
N GLN A 17 -7.82 11.87 4.86
CA GLN A 17 -8.20 12.74 5.97
C GLN A 17 -7.67 14.14 5.72
N VAL A 18 -8.34 15.14 6.28
CA VAL A 18 -7.83 16.51 6.30
C VAL A 18 -7.05 16.70 7.59
N ASP A 19 -5.81 17.13 7.49
CA ASP A 19 -5.02 17.45 8.67
C ASP A 19 -5.35 18.87 9.21
N PRO A 20 -4.86 19.24 10.41
CA PRO A 20 -5.12 20.57 10.98
C PRO A 20 -4.54 21.74 10.17
N THR A 21 -3.66 21.48 9.21
CA THR A 21 -3.11 22.51 8.31
C THR A 21 -3.93 22.65 7.03
N GLY A 22 -5.02 21.88 6.90
CA GLY A 22 -5.87 21.86 5.71
C GLY A 22 -5.30 21.00 4.59
N GLN A 23 -4.29 20.16 4.83
CA GLN A 23 -3.72 19.30 3.81
C GLN A 23 -4.40 17.92 3.79
N LEU A 24 -4.64 17.39 2.59
CA LEU A 24 -5.13 16.03 2.44
C LEU A 24 -4.01 15.06 2.74
N THR A 25 -4.23 14.14 3.68
CA THR A 25 -3.25 13.13 4.10
C THR A 25 -3.85 11.73 4.10
N ILE A 26 -3.01 10.73 3.88
CA ILE A 26 -3.32 9.31 4.07
C ILE A 26 -2.25 8.74 4.98
N GLN A 27 -2.65 8.18 6.14
CA GLN A 27 -1.69 7.66 7.13
C GLN A 27 -0.62 8.71 7.55
N GLY A 28 -0.99 10.00 7.57
CA GLY A 28 -0.07 11.10 7.89
C GLY A 28 0.82 11.57 6.73
N HIS A 29 0.69 10.98 5.53
CA HIS A 29 1.43 11.37 4.34
C HIS A 29 0.61 12.28 3.43
N PRO A 30 1.13 13.43 2.97
CA PRO A 30 0.42 14.33 2.05
C PRO A 30 0.02 13.64 0.75
N VAL A 31 -1.23 13.85 0.33
CA VAL A 31 -1.75 13.36 -0.95
C VAL A 31 -1.24 14.27 -2.07
N ILE A 32 -0.61 13.66 -3.06
CA ILE A 32 -0.09 14.37 -4.25
C ILE A 32 -1.17 14.33 -5.34
N GLY A 33 -1.55 15.52 -5.80
CA GLY A 33 -2.36 15.73 -7.00
C GLY A 33 -1.50 15.98 -8.24
N GLU A 34 -2.15 16.37 -9.34
CA GLU A 34 -1.46 16.72 -10.59
C GLU A 34 -0.53 17.93 -10.46
N ALA A 35 -0.85 18.87 -9.56
CA ALA A 35 -0.09 20.11 -9.34
C ALA A 35 0.73 20.13 -8.03
N GLY A 36 0.87 18.98 -7.34
CA GLY A 36 1.54 18.87 -6.04
C GLY A 36 0.60 18.51 -4.88
N PRO A 37 1.03 18.69 -3.62
CA PRO A 37 0.20 18.39 -2.45
C PRO A 37 -1.13 19.17 -2.48
N ILE A 38 -2.23 18.48 -2.19
CA ILE A 38 -3.56 19.11 -2.23
C ILE A 38 -3.92 19.66 -0.85
N ALA A 39 -4.19 20.96 -0.80
CA ALA A 39 -4.75 21.63 0.37
C ALA A 39 -6.22 22.03 0.12
N VAL A 40 -7.00 21.98 1.19
CA VAL A 40 -8.42 22.31 1.24
C VAL A 40 -8.64 23.39 2.31
N PRO A 41 -9.61 24.30 2.10
CA PRO A 41 -9.96 25.29 3.13
C PRO A 41 -10.45 24.62 4.42
N GLU A 42 -10.12 25.23 5.55
CA GLU A 42 -10.54 24.71 6.86
C GLU A 42 -12.07 24.70 6.99
N GLY A 43 -12.61 23.57 7.46
CA GLY A 43 -14.06 23.40 7.64
C GLY A 43 -14.86 23.20 6.35
N ALA A 44 -14.23 23.21 5.17
CA ALA A 44 -14.94 23.00 3.92
C ALA A 44 -15.46 21.56 3.77
N GLU A 45 -16.65 21.42 3.18
CA GLU A 45 -17.18 20.13 2.76
C GLU A 45 -16.48 19.70 1.46
N ILE A 46 -15.90 18.49 1.46
CA ILE A 46 -15.06 18.00 0.37
C ILE A 46 -15.81 16.94 -0.40
N THR A 47 -15.88 17.11 -1.73
CA THR A 47 -16.43 16.13 -2.65
C THR A 47 -15.35 15.68 -3.62
N ILE A 48 -15.22 14.36 -3.81
CA ILE A 48 -14.32 13.76 -4.80
C ILE A 48 -15.15 13.15 -5.91
N ALA A 49 -15.00 13.66 -7.12
CA ALA A 49 -15.64 13.16 -8.32
C ALA A 49 -14.92 11.91 -8.85
N ALA A 50 -15.61 11.13 -9.68
CA ALA A 50 -15.10 9.84 -10.17
C ALA A 50 -13.83 9.96 -11.03
N ASP A 51 -13.56 11.13 -11.60
CA ASP A 51 -12.36 11.44 -12.38
C ASP A 51 -11.16 11.87 -11.51
N GLY A 52 -11.33 11.85 -10.18
CA GLY A 52 -10.33 12.29 -9.20
C GLY A 52 -10.36 13.78 -8.89
N THR A 53 -11.28 14.57 -9.48
CA THR A 53 -11.41 16.00 -9.19
C THR A 53 -11.92 16.18 -7.77
N ILE A 54 -11.20 16.97 -6.98
CA ILE A 54 -11.56 17.32 -5.61
C ILE A 54 -12.13 18.73 -5.64
N SER A 55 -13.31 18.87 -5.07
CA SER A 55 -13.97 20.16 -4.90
C SER A 55 -14.28 20.40 -3.44
N ALA A 56 -14.21 21.67 -3.04
CA ALA A 56 -14.50 22.11 -1.69
C ALA A 56 -15.66 23.11 -1.72
N LEU A 57 -16.53 23.02 -0.72
CA LEU A 57 -17.59 23.98 -0.43
C LEU A 57 -17.30 24.59 0.95
N ASN A 58 -17.06 25.90 1.02
CA ASN A 58 -16.76 26.54 2.29
C ASN A 58 -18.01 26.60 3.20
N PRO A 59 -17.82 26.65 4.53
CA PRO A 59 -18.92 26.88 5.46
C PRO A 59 -19.67 28.18 5.16
N GLY A 60 -20.99 28.08 4.96
CA GLY A 60 -21.86 29.25 4.73
C GLY A 60 -22.01 29.66 3.27
N ASP A 61 -21.26 29.05 2.36
CA ASP A 61 -21.43 29.25 0.91
C ASP A 61 -22.62 28.44 0.39
N PRO A 62 -23.39 28.95 -0.60
CA PRO A 62 -24.48 28.20 -1.20
C PRO A 62 -23.97 26.99 -2.00
N ALA A 63 -24.75 25.91 -2.10
CA ALA A 63 -24.32 24.65 -2.72
C ALA A 63 -23.89 24.75 -4.21
N ASN A 64 -24.14 25.88 -4.86
CA ASN A 64 -23.73 26.17 -6.24
C ASN A 64 -22.34 26.81 -6.37
N THR A 65 -21.65 27.14 -5.26
CA THR A 65 -20.30 27.71 -5.26
C THR A 65 -19.20 26.70 -4.96
N VAL A 66 -19.48 25.41 -5.17
CA VAL A 66 -18.49 24.33 -5.10
C VAL A 66 -17.33 24.65 -6.06
N ALA A 67 -16.12 24.82 -5.52
CA ALA A 67 -14.93 25.18 -6.29
C ALA A 67 -13.95 23.99 -6.38
N PRO A 68 -13.36 23.72 -7.57
CA PRO A 68 -12.32 22.71 -7.68
C PRO A 68 -11.04 23.19 -6.97
N VAL A 69 -10.55 22.38 -6.03
CA VAL A 69 -9.31 22.67 -5.28
C VAL A 69 -8.09 21.94 -5.87
N GLY A 70 -8.32 20.84 -6.57
CA GLY A 70 -7.26 20.05 -7.16
C GLY A 70 -7.78 18.75 -7.76
N ARG A 71 -6.86 17.94 -8.29
CA ARG A 71 -7.18 16.64 -8.87
C ARG A 71 -6.17 15.60 -8.41
N LEU A 72 -6.67 14.45 -7.97
CA LEU A 72 -5.84 13.31 -7.57
C LEU A 72 -5.02 12.82 -8.77
N LYS A 73 -3.72 12.60 -8.53
CA LYS A 73 -2.85 11.95 -9.51
C LYS A 73 -3.10 10.44 -9.47
N LEU A 74 -4.02 9.96 -10.29
CA LEU A 74 -4.31 8.53 -10.43
C LEU A 74 -3.28 7.90 -11.37
N VAL A 75 -2.60 6.85 -10.92
CA VAL A 75 -1.55 6.19 -11.70
C VAL A 75 -1.85 4.72 -11.86
N LYS A 76 -1.41 4.15 -12.99
CA LYS A 76 -1.49 2.72 -13.24
C LYS A 76 -0.12 2.08 -13.09
N ALA A 77 -0.03 1.09 -12.20
CA ALA A 77 1.15 0.28 -11.98
C ALA A 77 0.79 -1.20 -12.04
N THR A 78 1.68 -2.02 -12.58
CA THR A 78 1.59 -3.48 -12.49
C THR A 78 2.34 -4.00 -11.25
N GLY A 79 2.01 -5.19 -10.77
CA GLY A 79 2.60 -5.73 -9.53
C GLY A 79 4.12 -5.93 -9.59
N SER A 80 4.70 -6.12 -10.77
CA SER A 80 6.16 -6.21 -10.98
C SER A 80 6.85 -4.84 -10.99
N GLU A 81 6.09 -3.76 -11.17
CA GLU A 81 6.66 -2.42 -11.30
C GLU A 81 6.89 -1.72 -9.97
N VAL A 82 6.20 -2.20 -8.93
CA VAL A 82 6.20 -1.57 -7.62
C VAL A 82 6.67 -2.52 -6.55
N GLN A 83 7.40 -1.97 -5.59
CA GLN A 83 7.85 -2.67 -4.41
C GLN A 83 7.24 -1.99 -3.18
N ARG A 84 6.68 -2.79 -2.28
CA ARG A 84 6.13 -2.30 -1.02
C ARG A 84 7.27 -2.04 -0.04
N GLY A 85 7.35 -0.82 0.47
CA GLY A 85 8.26 -0.46 1.57
C GLY A 85 7.75 -0.93 2.92
N ASP A 86 8.60 -0.81 3.94
CA ASP A 86 8.27 -1.18 5.33
C ASP A 86 7.16 -0.31 5.92
N ASP A 87 7.03 0.92 5.41
CA ASP A 87 5.95 1.86 5.70
C ASP A 87 4.61 1.51 5.01
N GLY A 88 4.59 0.44 4.21
CA GLY A 88 3.42 0.00 3.45
C GLY A 88 3.14 0.83 2.20
N ILE A 89 4.02 1.76 1.86
CA ILE A 89 3.94 2.61 0.67
C ILE A 89 4.62 1.90 -0.49
N PHE A 90 3.98 1.91 -1.66
CA PHE A 90 4.56 1.35 -2.86
C PHE A 90 5.50 2.37 -3.53
N ARG A 91 6.68 1.91 -3.93
CA ARG A 91 7.67 2.68 -4.69
C ARG A 91 7.97 1.95 -5.99
N LEU A 92 8.33 2.67 -7.04
CA LEU A 92 8.76 2.02 -8.28
C LEU A 92 10.05 1.23 -8.05
N SER A 93 10.14 0.03 -8.66
CA SER A 93 11.39 -0.71 -8.72
C SER A 93 12.42 0.03 -9.57
N ALA A 94 13.71 -0.19 -9.32
CA ALA A 94 14.79 0.46 -10.08
C ALA A 94 14.67 0.23 -11.60
N GLU A 95 14.26 -0.98 -11.99
CA GLU A 95 14.00 -1.34 -13.40
C GLU A 95 12.85 -0.55 -14.00
N SER A 96 11.77 -0.34 -13.23
CA SER A 96 10.61 0.43 -13.67
C SER A 96 10.92 1.92 -13.74
N GLN A 97 11.76 2.43 -12.83
CA GLN A 97 12.25 3.80 -12.90
C GLN A 97 13.09 4.04 -14.16
N ALA A 98 13.92 3.06 -14.55
CA ALA A 98 14.73 3.16 -15.77
C ALA A 98 13.87 3.17 -17.05
N THR A 99 12.73 2.48 -17.05
CA THR A 99 11.87 2.34 -18.24
C THR A 99 10.77 3.41 -18.34
N ARG A 100 10.18 3.82 -17.22
CA ARG A 100 9.06 4.80 -17.18
C ARG A 100 9.45 6.17 -16.64
N GLY A 101 10.67 6.33 -16.16
CA GLY A 101 11.13 7.53 -15.48
C GLY A 101 10.91 7.47 -13.96
N PRO A 102 11.30 8.54 -13.24
CA PRO A 102 11.35 8.53 -11.78
C PRO A 102 9.97 8.44 -11.11
N VAL A 103 8.90 8.84 -11.82
CA VAL A 103 7.52 8.83 -11.33
C VAL A 103 6.57 8.37 -12.43
N LEU A 104 5.47 7.72 -12.04
CA LEU A 104 4.40 7.37 -12.96
C LEU A 104 3.61 8.61 -13.39
N GLN A 105 3.16 8.59 -14.63
CA GLN A 105 2.29 9.63 -15.19
C GLN A 105 0.82 9.37 -14.82
N ALA A 106 0.03 10.44 -14.74
CA ALA A 106 -1.40 10.32 -14.47
C ALA A 106 -2.12 9.60 -15.62
N ASP A 107 -3.00 8.66 -15.29
CA ASP A 107 -3.82 7.92 -16.25
C ASP A 107 -5.28 8.42 -16.15
N PRO A 108 -5.78 9.16 -17.17
CA PRO A 108 -7.12 9.72 -17.15
C PRO A 108 -8.23 8.68 -17.36
N THR A 109 -7.89 7.43 -17.67
CA THR A 109 -8.86 6.33 -17.83
C THR A 109 -9.29 5.75 -16.49
N LEU A 110 -8.51 5.99 -15.44
CA LEU A 110 -8.81 5.52 -14.09
C LEU A 110 -9.98 6.31 -13.50
N ARG A 111 -10.72 5.65 -12.61
CA ARG A 111 -11.83 6.23 -11.87
C ARG A 111 -11.69 5.90 -10.39
N VAL A 112 -12.17 6.82 -9.55
CA VAL A 112 -12.29 6.63 -8.11
C VAL A 112 -13.75 6.55 -7.72
N MET A 113 -14.03 5.86 -6.62
CA MET A 113 -15.36 5.83 -6.00
C MET A 113 -15.25 6.50 -4.63
N SER A 114 -15.96 7.60 -4.46
CA SER A 114 -16.05 8.28 -3.16
C SER A 114 -17.06 7.60 -2.24
N GLY A 115 -16.86 7.73 -0.93
CA GLY A 115 -17.74 7.15 0.09
C GLY A 115 -17.54 5.65 0.35
N VAL A 116 -16.55 5.01 -0.28
CA VAL A 116 -16.21 3.59 -0.07
C VAL A 116 -14.72 3.43 0.22
N LEU A 117 -14.37 2.41 0.98
CA LEU A 117 -12.98 1.99 1.21
C LEU A 117 -12.77 0.61 0.60
N GLU A 118 -11.66 0.45 -0.13
CA GLU A 118 -11.28 -0.85 -0.68
C GLU A 118 -10.77 -1.76 0.45
N GLY A 119 -11.39 -2.95 0.56
CA GLY A 119 -11.01 -3.98 1.52
C GLY A 119 -9.84 -4.84 1.05
N SER A 120 -9.32 -5.66 1.96
CA SER A 120 -8.34 -6.69 1.60
C SER A 120 -8.99 -7.75 0.71
N ASN A 121 -8.26 -8.24 -0.28
CA ASN A 121 -8.67 -9.40 -1.07
C ASN A 121 -8.26 -10.74 -0.42
N VAL A 122 -7.72 -10.71 0.80
CA VAL A 122 -7.28 -11.89 1.55
C VAL A 122 -8.45 -12.54 2.28
N ASN A 123 -8.49 -13.88 2.27
CA ASN A 123 -9.40 -14.67 3.09
C ASN A 123 -8.68 -15.18 4.34
N ASP A 124 -9.05 -14.65 5.50
CA ASP A 124 -8.38 -14.94 6.77
C ASP A 124 -8.39 -16.43 7.14
N VAL A 125 -9.49 -17.14 6.85
CA VAL A 125 -9.62 -18.57 7.16
C VAL A 125 -8.65 -19.40 6.33
N ALA A 126 -8.55 -19.11 5.02
CA ALA A 126 -7.61 -19.77 4.14
C ALA A 126 -6.16 -19.47 4.54
N ALA A 127 -5.85 -18.20 4.83
CA ALA A 127 -4.53 -17.77 5.25
C ALA A 127 -4.08 -18.45 6.56
N MET A 128 -4.96 -18.57 7.55
CA MET A 128 -4.66 -19.28 8.80
C MET A 128 -4.43 -20.78 8.57
N SER A 129 -5.25 -21.42 7.72
CA SER A 129 -5.05 -22.83 7.36
C SER A 129 -3.69 -23.06 6.69
N ASP A 130 -3.29 -22.17 5.78
CA ASP A 130 -1.99 -22.24 5.11
C ASP A 130 -0.82 -22.00 6.07
N MET A 131 -0.98 -21.11 7.05
CA MET A 131 0.00 -20.93 8.12
C MET A 131 0.15 -22.20 8.97
N ILE A 132 -0.96 -22.82 9.39
CA ILE A 132 -0.94 -24.07 10.18
C ILE A 132 -0.31 -25.20 9.37
N ALA A 133 -0.66 -25.34 8.09
CA ALA A 133 -0.06 -26.33 7.21
C ALA A 133 1.45 -26.12 7.06
N SER A 134 1.89 -24.87 6.94
CA SER A 134 3.31 -24.51 6.85
C SER A 134 4.07 -24.79 8.15
N ALA A 135 3.48 -24.45 9.31
CA ALA A 135 4.04 -24.77 10.62
C ALA A 135 4.21 -26.28 10.82
N ARG A 136 3.19 -27.08 10.46
CA ARG A 136 3.27 -28.53 10.53
C ARG A 136 4.33 -29.12 9.59
N ARG A 137 4.46 -28.57 8.37
CA ARG A 137 5.52 -28.97 7.43
C ARG A 137 6.90 -28.70 8.03
N PHE A 138 7.09 -27.53 8.63
CA PHE A 138 8.33 -27.19 9.33
C PHE A 138 8.63 -28.13 10.50
N GLU A 139 7.63 -28.44 11.34
CA GLU A 139 7.78 -29.42 12.43
C GLU A 139 8.17 -30.81 11.92
N MET A 140 7.54 -31.30 10.84
CA MET A 140 7.90 -32.58 10.22
C MET A 140 9.34 -32.55 9.68
N GLN A 141 9.75 -31.46 9.03
CA GLN A 141 11.13 -31.29 8.56
C GLN A 141 12.14 -31.33 9.71
N MET A 142 11.86 -30.66 10.82
CA MET A 142 12.70 -30.72 12.02
C MET A 142 12.74 -32.10 12.65
N LYS A 143 11.62 -32.82 12.67
CA LYS A 143 11.57 -34.19 13.16
C LYS A 143 12.42 -35.14 12.32
N VAL A 144 12.39 -34.99 10.99
CA VAL A 144 13.27 -35.76 10.09
C VAL A 144 14.74 -35.47 10.38
N ILE A 145 15.13 -34.20 10.54
CA ILE A 145 16.51 -33.82 10.89
C ILE A 145 16.94 -34.47 12.20
N SER A 146 16.14 -34.35 13.27
CA SER A 146 16.46 -34.99 14.56
C SER A 146 16.60 -36.51 14.46
N SER A 147 15.77 -37.15 13.64
CA SER A 147 15.84 -38.60 13.43
C SER A 147 17.10 -39.02 12.69
N VAL A 148 17.57 -38.19 11.75
CA VAL A 148 18.84 -38.40 11.04
C VAL A 148 20.02 -38.21 11.99
N ASP A 149 20.02 -37.17 12.81
CA ASP A 149 21.08 -36.91 13.80
C ASP A 149 21.17 -38.04 14.83
N ASP A 150 20.03 -38.50 15.36
CA ASP A 150 19.97 -39.64 16.28
C ASP A 150 20.53 -40.92 15.63
N ASN A 151 20.18 -41.17 14.36
CA ASN A 151 20.65 -42.34 13.62
C ASN A 151 22.16 -42.26 13.34
N ALA A 152 22.67 -41.08 12.96
CA ALA A 152 24.09 -40.83 12.75
C ALA A 152 24.89 -41.00 14.06
N GLY A 153 24.36 -40.52 15.18
CA GLY A 153 24.96 -40.71 16.50
C GLY A 153 25.09 -42.19 16.88
N ARG A 154 24.05 -42.99 16.64
CA ARG A 154 24.08 -44.44 16.87
C ARG A 154 25.06 -45.15 15.94
N ALA A 155 25.13 -44.77 14.67
CA ALA A 155 26.09 -45.35 13.72
C ALA A 155 27.55 -45.07 14.13
N ASN A 156 27.86 -43.86 14.60
CA ASN A 156 29.19 -43.52 15.11
C ASN A 156 29.58 -44.32 16.35
N GLN A 157 28.63 -44.61 17.26
CA GLN A 157 28.90 -45.47 18.42
C GLN A 157 29.34 -46.88 18.00
N LEU A 158 28.68 -47.46 17.00
CA LEU A 158 29.07 -48.78 16.47
C LEU A 158 30.48 -48.78 15.88
N LEU A 159 30.86 -47.73 15.13
CA LEU A 159 32.20 -47.57 14.57
C LEU A 159 33.28 -47.37 15.64
N SER A 160 32.94 -46.78 16.79
CA SER A 160 33.91 -46.58 17.88
C SER A 160 34.18 -47.85 18.70
N MET A 161 33.31 -48.87 18.57
CA MET A 161 33.41 -50.14 19.28
C MET A 161 34.12 -51.24 18.46
N SER A 162 34.45 -50.99 17.20
CA SER A 162 35.24 -51.86 16.31
C SER A 162 36.69 -51.40 16.23
#